data_AF-A0AAV9NXF1-F1
#
_entry.id   AF-A0AAV9NXF1-F1
#
_cell.length_a   1.000
_cell.length_b   1.000
_cell.length_c   1.000
_cell.angle_alpha   90.00
_cell.angle_beta   90.00
_cell.angle_gamma   90.00
#
_symmetry.space_group_name_H-M   'P 1'
#
loop_
_entity.id
_entity.type
_entity.pdbx_description
1 polymer ?
#
loop_
_entity_poly.entity_id
_entity_poly.type
_entity_poly.pdbx_seq_one_letter_code
_entity_poly.pdbx_strand_id
1 'polypeptide(L)'
;MAPPFTPALPSLLYCYPWMPFPRRITIYLHEKQISSTLVKTVRVSDPQDGDEVVDRSFPSRPRGSLPILAVRSDANDEDGKPSQWFHVRQSMAIINSLEELCEQKLYGFDSPMGSLFGRDLMEQVRVNEVLILAEELTVIWNPVRTFGTKAGTMSYPQGAREMLRWVRRPLLAIEKWWQESDRDVCFSEPGISTL
;
A
#
# COMPACT_ATOMS: atom_id res chain seq x y z
N MET A 1 0.83 -24.31 -20.47
CA MET A 1 0.71 -22.97 -21.09
C MET A 1 1.55 -22.03 -20.24
N ALA A 2 2.61 -21.42 -20.78
CA ALA A 2 3.40 -20.46 -19.99
C ALA A 2 2.52 -19.25 -19.64
N PRO A 3 2.65 -18.66 -18.44
CA PRO A 3 1.87 -17.49 -18.09
C PRO A 3 2.16 -16.36 -19.10
N PRO A 4 1.15 -15.59 -19.52
CA PRO A 4 1.29 -14.55 -20.54
C PRO A 4 2.22 -13.39 -20.12
N PHE A 5 2.63 -13.34 -18.86
CA PHE A 5 3.53 -12.36 -18.30
C PHE A 5 4.40 -13.01 -17.22
N THR A 6 5.72 -12.83 -17.29
CA THR A 6 6.66 -13.21 -16.22
C THR A 6 7.42 -11.96 -15.82
N PRO A 7 7.34 -11.52 -14.56
CA PRO A 7 8.01 -10.30 -14.12
C PRO A 7 9.52 -10.51 -14.02
N ALA A 8 10.29 -9.61 -14.63
CA ALA A 8 11.69 -9.44 -14.35
C ALA A 8 11.86 -8.86 -12.94
N LEU A 9 12.62 -9.54 -12.09
CA LEU A 9 12.83 -9.15 -10.70
C LEU A 9 14.20 -8.48 -10.50
N PRO A 10 14.31 -7.53 -9.54
CA PRO A 10 13.24 -7.03 -8.69
C PRO A 10 12.31 -6.05 -9.43
N SER A 11 11.03 -6.06 -9.04
CA SER A 11 10.11 -4.95 -9.35
C SER A 11 10.52 -3.71 -8.57
N LEU A 12 10.37 -2.51 -9.15
CA LEU A 12 10.81 -1.26 -8.54
C LEU A 12 9.64 -0.48 -7.95
N LEU A 13 9.69 -0.20 -6.65
CA LEU A 13 8.69 0.62 -5.95
C LEU A 13 9.22 2.04 -5.76
N TYR A 14 8.79 2.97 -6.62
CA TYR A 14 9.12 4.39 -6.52
C TYR A 14 8.23 5.06 -5.48
N CYS A 15 8.83 5.69 -4.46
CA CYS A 15 8.04 6.20 -3.34
C CYS A 15 8.74 7.31 -2.54
N TYR A 16 7.96 8.16 -1.85
CA TYR A 16 8.43 8.98 -0.73
C TYR A 16 8.17 8.22 0.58
N PRO A 17 9.19 7.66 1.26
CA PRO A 17 8.96 6.76 2.39
C PRO A 17 8.17 7.37 3.57
N TRP A 18 8.15 8.70 3.67
CA TRP A 18 7.45 9.43 4.73
C TRP A 18 5.99 9.77 4.41
N MET A 19 5.56 9.70 3.15
CA MET A 19 4.18 10.01 2.79
C MET A 19 3.24 8.84 3.13
N PRO A 20 1.99 9.10 3.59
CA PRO A 20 1.10 8.04 4.07
C PRO A 20 0.84 6.92 3.04
N PHE A 21 0.54 7.27 1.79
CA PHE A 21 0.17 6.29 0.77
C PHE A 21 1.34 5.37 0.35
N PRO A 22 2.57 5.88 0.11
CA PRO A 22 3.77 5.05 0.05
C PRO A 22 4.04 4.22 1.30
N ARG A 23 3.95 4.85 2.48
CA ARG A 23 4.41 4.26 3.74
C ARG A 23 3.65 3.00 4.09
N ARG A 24 2.34 2.91 3.80
CA ARG A 24 1.57 1.67 3.99
C ARG A 24 2.11 0.50 3.17
N ILE A 25 2.63 0.73 1.96
CA ILE A 25 3.24 -0.33 1.16
C ILE A 25 4.56 -0.77 1.80
N THR A 26 5.37 0.18 2.26
CA THR A 26 6.61 -0.15 2.98
C THR A 26 6.36 -0.96 4.24
N ILE A 27 5.32 -0.62 5.01
CA ILE A 27 4.87 -1.41 6.16
C ILE A 27 4.43 -2.80 5.69
N TYR A 28 3.56 -2.89 4.68
CA TYR A 28 3.10 -4.16 4.15
C TYR A 28 4.24 -5.09 3.69
N LEU A 29 5.21 -4.56 2.92
CA LEU A 29 6.39 -5.33 2.48
C LEU A 29 7.18 -5.87 3.67
N HIS A 30 7.32 -5.07 4.72
CA HIS A 30 8.00 -5.47 5.95
C HIS A 30 7.21 -6.56 6.71
N GLU A 31 5.92 -6.33 6.96
CA GLU A 31 5.05 -7.27 7.69
C GLU A 31 4.92 -8.62 6.95
N LYS A 32 4.81 -8.60 5.62
CA LYS A 32 4.83 -9.81 4.78
C LYS A 32 6.21 -10.44 4.60
N GLN A 33 7.27 -9.78 5.06
CA GLN A 33 8.66 -10.20 4.86
C GLN A 33 9.01 -10.38 3.37
N ILE A 34 8.46 -9.55 2.49
CA ILE A 34 8.78 -9.59 1.06
C ILE A 34 10.22 -9.13 0.86
N SER A 35 11.04 -10.01 0.31
CA SER A 35 12.46 -9.73 0.08
C SER A 35 12.67 -8.58 -0.90
N SER A 36 13.73 -7.79 -0.65
CA SER A 36 14.18 -6.75 -1.58
C SER A 36 14.67 -7.27 -2.94
N THR A 37 14.87 -8.58 -3.06
CA THR A 37 15.14 -9.28 -4.34
C THR A 37 13.89 -9.42 -5.21
N LEU A 38 12.69 -9.35 -4.62
CA LEU A 38 11.41 -9.39 -5.32
C LEU A 38 10.89 -7.97 -5.59
N VAL A 39 10.90 -7.12 -4.56
CA VAL A 39 10.45 -5.72 -4.64
C VAL A 39 11.50 -4.81 -4.03
N LYS A 40 12.13 -3.97 -4.87
CA LYS A 40 13.14 -3.01 -4.45
C LYS A 40 12.51 -1.62 -4.32
N THR A 41 12.54 -1.07 -3.10
CA THR A 41 12.14 0.32 -2.87
C THR A 41 13.18 1.27 -3.45
N VAL A 42 12.72 2.16 -4.33
CA VAL A 42 13.50 3.23 -4.95
C VAL A 42 13.03 4.56 -4.36
N ARG A 43 13.92 5.19 -3.59
CA ARG A 43 13.60 6.47 -2.92
C ARG A 43 13.59 7.61 -3.92
N VAL A 44 12.53 8.40 -3.89
CA VAL A 44 12.40 9.67 -4.61
C VAL A 44 12.62 10.82 -3.62
N SER A 45 13.33 11.88 -4.05
CA SER A 45 13.51 13.12 -3.29
C SER A 45 12.18 13.84 -3.13
N ASP A 46 12.06 14.71 -2.13
CA ASP A 46 10.78 15.36 -1.85
C ASP A 46 10.35 16.25 -3.03
N PRO A 47 9.04 16.53 -3.18
CA PRO A 47 8.56 17.42 -4.26
C PRO A 47 9.24 18.80 -4.28
N GLN A 48 9.74 19.26 -3.13
CA GLN A 48 10.47 20.53 -3.00
C GLN A 48 11.94 20.42 -3.46
N ASP A 49 12.49 19.20 -3.46
CA ASP A 49 13.89 18.87 -3.79
C ASP A 49 14.01 18.26 -5.21
N GLY A 50 13.10 18.62 -6.11
CA GLY A 50 13.14 18.24 -7.52
C GLY A 50 12.37 16.99 -7.90
N ASP A 51 11.85 16.21 -6.94
CA ASP A 51 11.02 15.03 -7.23
C ASP A 51 11.72 13.96 -8.10
N GLU A 52 13.01 13.73 -7.83
CA GLU A 52 13.90 12.87 -8.61
C GLU A 52 14.30 11.61 -7.84
N VAL A 53 14.71 10.57 -8.56
CA VAL A 53 15.26 9.37 -7.92
C VAL A 53 16.59 9.71 -7.26
N VAL A 54 16.72 9.40 -5.97
CA VAL A 54 17.91 9.75 -5.17
C VAL A 54 19.15 8.98 -5.65
N ASP A 55 19.00 7.70 -5.95
CA ASP A 55 20.07 6.83 -6.45
C ASP A 55 20.00 6.72 -7.98
N ARG A 56 20.96 7.35 -8.66
CA ARG A 56 21.03 7.44 -10.12
C ARG A 56 21.34 6.11 -10.82
N SER A 57 21.63 5.04 -10.09
CA SER A 57 21.74 3.70 -10.67
C SER A 57 20.38 3.14 -11.10
N PHE A 58 19.28 3.65 -10.54
CA PHE A 58 17.93 3.27 -10.93
C PHE A 58 17.39 4.13 -12.09
N PRO A 59 16.46 3.59 -12.90
CA PRO A 59 15.75 4.37 -13.90
C PRO A 59 15.02 5.58 -13.28
N SER A 60 14.79 6.61 -14.09
CA SER A 60 13.98 7.76 -13.68
C SER A 60 12.58 7.32 -13.26
N ARG A 61 12.00 8.00 -12.25
CA ARG A 61 10.65 7.67 -11.79
C ARG A 61 9.62 7.82 -12.93
N PRO A 62 8.64 6.91 -13.05
CA PRO A 62 7.55 7.07 -13.99
C PRO A 62 6.71 8.32 -13.67
N ARG A 63 6.09 8.91 -14.70
CA ARG A 63 5.16 10.04 -14.53
C ARG A 63 3.94 9.61 -13.71
N GLY A 64 3.45 10.53 -12.88
CA GLY A 64 2.27 10.37 -12.05
C GLY A 64 2.54 10.57 -10.55
N SER A 65 1.50 10.40 -9.74
CA SER A 65 1.58 10.44 -8.29
C SER A 65 2.27 9.17 -7.76
N LEU A 66 3.13 9.32 -6.76
CA LEU A 66 3.68 8.20 -6.01
C LEU A 66 2.66 7.71 -4.97
N PRO A 67 2.66 6.40 -4.63
CA PRO A 67 3.64 5.39 -5.03
C PRO A 67 3.38 4.77 -6.41
N ILE A 68 4.45 4.30 -7.07
CA ILE A 68 4.36 3.56 -8.33
C ILE A 68 5.19 2.28 -8.23
N LEU A 69 4.54 1.13 -8.40
CA LEU A 69 5.22 -0.14 -8.63
C LEU A 69 5.44 -0.32 -10.14
N ALA A 70 6.70 -0.37 -10.55
CA ALA A 70 7.10 -0.64 -11.92
C ALA A 70 7.57 -2.09 -12.04
N VAL A 71 6.89 -2.86 -12.88
CA VAL A 71 7.15 -4.27 -13.14
C VAL A 71 7.58 -4.40 -14.60
N ARG A 72 8.76 -4.93 -14.85
CA ARG A 72 9.25 -5.20 -16.20
C ARG A 72 8.89 -6.64 -16.58
N SER A 73 8.56 -6.91 -17.83
CA SER A 73 8.41 -8.30 -18.31
C SER A 73 9.78 -8.94 -18.60
N ASP A 74 9.95 -10.25 -18.44
CA ASP A 74 11.11 -10.98 -18.97
C ASP A 74 10.90 -11.44 -20.43
N ALA A 75 9.68 -11.30 -20.97
CA ALA A 75 9.42 -11.61 -22.37
C ALA A 75 10.01 -10.51 -23.26
N ASN A 76 10.90 -10.90 -24.19
CA ASN A 76 11.24 -10.05 -25.32
C ASN A 76 9.98 -9.83 -26.16
N ASP A 77 9.70 -8.59 -26.56
CA ASP A 77 8.68 -8.35 -27.59
C ASP A 77 9.07 -9.06 -28.89
N GLU A 78 8.10 -9.32 -29.77
CA GLU A 78 8.29 -9.99 -31.08
C GLU A 78 9.38 -9.32 -31.94
N ASP A 79 9.68 -8.03 -31.68
CA ASP A 79 10.71 -7.23 -32.35
C ASP A 79 12.10 -7.24 -31.66
N GLY A 80 12.31 -8.03 -30.61
CA GLY A 80 13.56 -8.06 -29.84
C GLY A 80 13.86 -6.77 -29.05
N LYS A 81 12.83 -5.94 -28.82
CA LYS A 81 12.95 -4.71 -28.02
C LYS A 81 12.85 -5.02 -26.52
N PRO A 82 13.52 -4.21 -25.67
CA PRO A 82 13.43 -4.37 -24.22
C PRO A 82 11.98 -4.24 -23.79
N SER A 83 11.60 -5.22 -22.97
CA SER A 83 10.27 -5.48 -22.43
C SER A 83 9.57 -4.24 -21.87
N GLN A 84 8.28 -4.14 -22.21
CA GLN A 84 7.39 -3.09 -21.75
C GLN A 84 7.31 -3.04 -20.21
N TRP A 85 7.39 -1.84 -19.65
CA TRP A 85 7.15 -1.59 -18.23
C TRP A 85 5.65 -1.49 -17.94
N PHE A 86 5.17 -2.34 -17.04
CA PHE A 86 3.86 -2.24 -16.44
C PHE A 86 3.92 -1.41 -15.15
N HIS A 87 2.92 -0.55 -14.92
CA HIS A 87 2.93 0.40 -13.80
C HIS A 87 1.62 0.33 -13.00
N VAL A 88 1.72 0.00 -11.71
CA VAL A 88 0.61 0.08 -10.76
C VAL A 88 0.80 1.33 -9.91
N ARG A 89 -0.18 2.23 -9.85
CA ARG A 89 -0.04 3.59 -9.28
C ARG A 89 -0.88 3.86 -8.03
N GLN A 90 -1.76 2.93 -7.67
CA GLN A 90 -2.63 3.05 -6.49
C GLN A 90 -2.09 2.15 -5.40
N SER A 91 -1.84 2.68 -4.22
CA SER A 91 -1.19 1.92 -3.15
C SER A 91 -1.98 0.70 -2.69
N MET A 92 -3.32 0.77 -2.64
CA MET A 92 -4.12 -0.43 -2.34
C MET A 92 -4.08 -1.44 -3.49
N ALA A 93 -4.08 -0.99 -4.75
CA ALA A 93 -3.91 -1.89 -5.88
C ALA A 93 -2.54 -2.59 -5.87
N ILE A 94 -1.48 -1.86 -5.46
CA ILE A 94 -0.14 -2.43 -5.26
C ILE A 94 -0.20 -3.51 -4.19
N ILE A 95 -0.72 -3.19 -3.00
CA ILE A 95 -0.82 -4.15 -1.89
C ILE A 95 -1.64 -5.38 -2.32
N ASN A 96 -2.84 -5.18 -2.88
CA ASN A 96 -3.69 -6.28 -3.34
C ASN A 96 -2.99 -7.16 -4.38
N SER A 97 -2.26 -6.56 -5.33
CA SER A 97 -1.51 -7.33 -6.32
C SER A 97 -0.38 -8.15 -5.70
N LEU A 98 0.30 -7.62 -4.69
CA LEU A 98 1.36 -8.34 -3.97
C LEU A 98 0.78 -9.44 -3.07
N GLU A 99 -0.37 -9.20 -2.45
CA GLU A 99 -1.10 -10.21 -1.66
C GLU A 99 -1.47 -11.40 -2.54
N GLU A 100 -2.06 -11.14 -3.71
CA GLU A 100 -2.40 -12.17 -4.69
C GLU A 100 -1.16 -13.00 -5.11
N LEU A 101 -0.03 -12.34 -5.38
CA LEU A 101 1.22 -13.02 -5.73
C LEU A 101 1.75 -13.90 -4.59
N CYS A 102 1.67 -13.44 -3.34
CA CYS A 102 2.04 -14.20 -2.15
C CYS A 102 1.13 -15.41 -1.92
N GLU A 103 -0.19 -15.22 -2.00
CA GLU A 103 -1.18 -16.29 -1.78
C GLU A 103 -1.09 -17.37 -2.85
N GLN A 104 -0.87 -16.98 -4.11
CA GLN A 104 -0.68 -17.92 -5.21
C GLN A 104 0.76 -18.48 -5.29
N LYS A 105 1.69 -17.99 -4.45
CA LYS A 105 3.11 -18.36 -4.43
C LYS A 105 3.80 -18.23 -5.79
N LEU A 106 3.50 -17.16 -6.51
CA LEU A 106 3.99 -16.93 -7.87
C LEU A 106 5.32 -16.19 -7.87
N TYR A 107 6.18 -16.47 -8.86
CA TYR A 107 7.41 -15.73 -9.14
C TYR A 107 8.36 -15.58 -7.94
N GLY A 108 8.35 -16.56 -7.02
CA GLY A 108 9.18 -16.56 -5.82
C GLY A 108 8.63 -15.72 -4.65
N PHE A 109 7.44 -15.13 -4.79
CA PHE A 109 6.70 -14.61 -3.65
C PHE A 109 6.23 -15.76 -2.77
N ASP A 110 6.40 -15.60 -1.46
CA ASP A 110 5.93 -16.55 -0.45
C ASP A 110 5.03 -15.80 0.56
N SER A 111 4.31 -16.56 1.39
CA SER A 111 3.37 -16.02 2.39
C SER A 111 3.70 -16.63 3.77
N PRO A 112 4.89 -16.34 4.35
CA PRO A 112 5.31 -16.94 5.63
C PRO A 112 4.36 -16.58 6.79
N MET A 113 3.69 -15.42 6.68
CA MET A 113 2.73 -14.92 7.65
C MET A 113 1.28 -15.29 7.31
N GLY A 114 1.05 -16.04 6.22
CA GLY A 114 -0.29 -16.26 5.64
C GLY A 114 -0.94 -14.95 5.16
N SER A 115 -2.21 -15.03 4.76
CA SER A 115 -2.97 -13.87 4.27
C SER A 115 -3.09 -12.76 5.32
N LEU A 116 -2.69 -11.53 4.96
CA LEU A 116 -2.95 -10.34 5.80
C LEU A 116 -4.34 -9.75 5.53
N PHE A 117 -5.02 -10.26 4.50
CA PHE A 117 -6.39 -9.89 4.18
C PHE A 117 -7.42 -10.84 4.79
N GLY A 118 -7.00 -11.81 5.60
CA GLY A 118 -7.90 -12.81 6.19
C GLY A 118 -7.93 -14.11 5.40
N ARG A 119 -8.21 -15.20 6.12
CA ARG A 119 -8.13 -16.59 5.63
C ARG A 119 -9.47 -17.12 5.14
N ASP A 120 -10.56 -16.52 5.58
CA ASP A 120 -11.92 -16.82 5.15
C ASP A 120 -12.68 -15.54 4.76
N LEU A 121 -13.86 -15.73 4.19
CA LEU A 121 -14.70 -14.63 3.72
C LEU A 121 -15.06 -13.63 4.83
N MET A 122 -15.27 -14.09 6.07
CA MET A 122 -15.66 -13.23 7.18
C MET A 122 -14.48 -12.41 7.68
N GLU A 123 -13.30 -13.03 7.83
CA GLU A 123 -12.04 -12.32 8.10
C GLU A 123 -11.76 -11.29 7.00
N GLN A 124 -11.95 -11.66 5.73
CA GLN A 124 -11.74 -10.77 4.57
C GLN A 124 -12.66 -9.55 4.58
N VAL A 125 -13.95 -9.76 4.84
CA VAL A 125 -14.91 -8.64 4.92
C VAL A 125 -14.53 -7.70 6.07
N ARG A 126 -14.17 -8.24 7.24
CA ARG A 126 -13.76 -7.43 8.41
C ARG A 126 -12.50 -6.62 8.15
N VAL A 127 -11.46 -7.23 7.57
CA VAL A 127 -10.23 -6.53 7.22
C VAL A 127 -10.52 -5.45 6.17
N ASN A 128 -11.32 -5.76 5.15
CA ASN A 128 -11.66 -4.82 4.10
C ASN A 128 -12.48 -3.62 4.63
N GLU A 129 -13.39 -3.83 5.58
CA GLU A 129 -14.14 -2.76 6.23
C GLU A 129 -13.20 -1.74 6.89
N VAL A 130 -12.24 -2.21 7.69
CA VAL A 130 -11.25 -1.35 8.34
C VAL A 130 -10.35 -0.66 7.32
N LEU A 131 -9.92 -1.37 6.28
CA LEU A 131 -9.09 -0.80 5.21
C LEU A 131 -9.79 0.34 4.47
N ILE A 132 -11.09 0.21 4.20
CA ILE A 132 -11.89 1.27 3.56
C ILE A 132 -12.00 2.49 4.47
N LEU A 133 -12.27 2.30 5.77
CA LEU A 133 -12.31 3.40 6.74
C LEU A 133 -10.94 4.09 6.88
N ALA A 134 -9.86 3.32 6.90
CA ALA A 134 -8.50 3.83 6.94
C ALA A 134 -8.13 4.60 5.66
N GLU A 135 -8.60 4.16 4.49
CA GLU A 135 -8.39 4.85 3.22
C GLU A 135 -9.12 6.19 3.20
N GLU A 136 -10.40 6.22 3.57
CA GLU A 136 -11.18 7.44 3.67
C GLU A 136 -10.51 8.45 4.62
N LEU A 137 -10.09 7.98 5.80
CA LEU A 137 -9.38 8.80 6.77
C LEU A 137 -8.07 9.36 6.20
N THR A 138 -7.27 8.52 5.53
CA THR A 138 -5.98 8.93 4.97
C THR A 138 -6.16 9.96 3.87
N VAL A 139 -7.17 9.80 3.01
CA VAL A 139 -7.49 10.74 1.93
C VAL A 139 -7.91 12.10 2.49
N ILE A 140 -8.74 12.13 3.52
CA ILE A 140 -9.21 13.39 4.13
C ILE A 140 -8.10 14.04 4.98
N TRP A 141 -7.28 13.24 5.67
CA TRP A 141 -6.19 13.71 6.52
C TRP A 141 -5.00 14.27 5.74
N ASN A 142 -4.63 13.68 4.60
CA ASN A 142 -3.41 14.06 3.91
C ASN A 142 -3.38 15.55 3.48
N PRO A 143 -4.46 16.14 2.93
CA PRO A 143 -4.54 17.58 2.70
C PRO A 143 -4.35 18.41 3.97
N VAL A 144 -4.96 18.04 5.10
CA VAL A 144 -4.80 18.74 6.38
C VAL A 144 -3.34 18.79 6.79
N ARG A 145 -2.64 17.65 6.71
CA ARG A 145 -1.22 17.57 7.01
C ARG A 145 -0.37 18.40 6.05
N THR A 146 -0.61 18.30 4.74
CA THR A 146 0.22 18.98 3.73
C THR A 146 0.05 20.51 3.78
N PHE A 147 -1.19 21.01 3.88
CA PHE A 147 -1.48 22.45 3.98
C PHE A 147 -1.23 23.01 5.38
N GLY A 148 -1.52 22.24 6.42
CA GLY A 148 -1.35 22.67 7.82
C GLY A 148 0.11 22.72 8.25
N THR A 149 1.01 22.09 7.50
CA THR A 149 2.45 22.08 7.74
C THR A 149 3.20 22.69 6.55
N LYS A 150 4.52 22.50 6.49
CA LYS A 150 5.36 22.81 5.32
C LYS A 150 5.68 21.57 4.46
N ALA A 151 4.97 20.47 4.68
CA ALA A 151 5.19 19.22 3.94
C ALA A 151 4.61 19.22 2.51
N GLY A 152 3.71 20.16 2.20
CA GLY A 152 3.16 20.36 0.86
C GLY A 152 3.91 21.43 0.05
N THR A 153 3.44 21.70 -1.16
CA THR A 153 3.94 22.80 -2.01
C THR A 153 3.43 24.18 -1.56
N MET A 154 2.43 24.21 -0.67
CA MET A 154 1.81 25.40 -0.12
C MET A 154 1.49 25.20 1.36
N SER A 155 1.64 26.26 2.17
CA SER A 155 1.21 26.27 3.57
C SER A 155 -0.04 27.16 3.73
N TYR A 156 -1.13 26.57 4.22
CA TYR A 156 -2.40 27.26 4.52
C TYR A 156 -3.03 26.75 5.83
N PRO A 157 -2.48 27.13 6.99
CA PRO A 157 -2.91 26.58 8.29
C PRO A 157 -4.36 26.88 8.67
N GLN A 158 -4.91 28.02 8.23
CA GLN A 158 -6.29 28.40 8.49
C GLN A 158 -7.27 27.47 7.78
N GLY A 159 -7.03 27.18 6.49
CA GLY A 159 -7.84 26.20 5.75
C GLY A 159 -7.69 24.79 6.32
N ALA A 160 -6.47 24.38 6.66
CA ALA A 160 -6.24 23.07 7.28
C ALA A 160 -7.03 22.89 8.59
N ARG A 161 -7.16 23.95 9.40
CA ARG A 161 -7.98 23.94 10.63
C ARG A 161 -9.46 23.67 10.33
N GLU A 162 -10.01 24.23 9.26
CA GLU A 162 -11.40 23.97 8.87
C GLU A 162 -11.56 22.52 8.37
N MET A 163 -10.58 22.02 7.60
CA MET A 163 -10.59 20.65 7.07
C MET A 163 -10.49 19.59 8.17
N LEU A 164 -9.90 19.89 9.34
CA LEU A 164 -9.89 18.98 10.49
C LEU A 164 -11.30 18.51 10.89
N ARG A 165 -12.33 19.34 10.68
CA ARG A 165 -13.72 18.95 10.98
C ARG A 165 -14.17 17.76 10.14
N TRP A 166 -13.65 17.61 8.92
CA TRP A 166 -13.98 16.50 8.03
C TRP A 166 -13.31 15.19 8.46
N VAL A 167 -12.17 15.28 9.16
CA VAL A 167 -11.44 14.12 9.70
C VAL A 167 -12.20 13.47 10.86
N ARG A 168 -13.04 14.25 11.58
CA ARG A 168 -13.75 13.77 12.78
C ARG A 168 -14.69 12.61 12.50
N ARG A 169 -15.44 12.64 11.39
CA ARG A 169 -16.43 11.61 11.06
C ARG A 169 -15.80 10.21 10.88
N PRO A 170 -14.79 10.01 10.00
CA PRO A 170 -14.15 8.71 9.85
C PRO A 170 -13.40 8.27 11.11
N LEU A 171 -12.82 9.19 11.89
CA LEU A 171 -12.21 8.85 13.18
C LEU A 171 -13.23 8.25 14.16
N LEU A 172 -14.40 8.86 14.31
CA LEU A 172 -15.46 8.34 15.17
C LEU A 172 -16.01 7.00 14.66
N ALA A 173 -16.03 6.79 13.34
CA ALA A 173 -16.43 5.51 12.78
C ALA A 173 -15.44 4.39 13.15
N ILE A 174 -14.13 4.65 13.02
CA ILE A 174 -13.08 3.71 13.41
C ILE A 174 -13.11 3.44 14.92
N GLU A 175 -13.28 4.47 15.75
CA GLU A 175 -13.36 4.31 17.21
C GLU A 175 -14.53 3.41 17.62
N LYS A 176 -15.71 3.61 17.03
CA LYS A 176 -16.88 2.76 17.29
C LYS A 176 -16.67 1.33 16.81
N TRP A 177 -16.13 1.16 15.60
CA TRP A 177 -15.81 -0.15 15.05
C TRP A 177 -14.88 -0.94 15.97
N TRP A 178 -13.87 -0.28 16.56
CA TRP A 178 -12.96 -0.91 17.51
C TRP A 178 -13.66 -1.33 18.81
N GLN A 179 -14.50 -0.46 19.38
CA GLN A 179 -15.27 -0.75 20.59
C GLN A 179 -16.27 -1.91 20.39
N GLU A 180 -16.88 -2.01 19.21
CA GLU A 180 -17.77 -3.11 18.84
C GLU A 180 -16.99 -4.42 18.64
N SER A 181 -15.81 -4.36 18.01
CA SER A 181 -14.94 -5.52 17.81
C SER A 181 -14.43 -6.11 19.13
N ASP A 182 -14.01 -5.27 20.09
CA ASP A 182 -13.65 -5.72 21.44
C ASP A 182 -14.82 -6.43 22.14
N ARG A 183 -16.06 -6.00 21.85
CA ARG A 183 -17.28 -6.60 22.39
C ARG A 183 -17.59 -7.95 21.74
N ASP A 184 -17.44 -8.07 20.43
CA ASP A 184 -17.73 -9.29 19.67
C ASP A 184 -16.74 -10.43 19.96
N VAL A 185 -15.47 -10.09 20.24
CA VAL A 185 -14.47 -11.08 20.70
C VAL A 185 -14.88 -11.67 22.07
N CYS A 186 -15.45 -10.85 22.95
CA CYS A 186 -15.89 -11.26 24.28
C CYS A 186 -17.09 -12.23 24.27
N PHE A 187 -17.84 -12.32 23.17
CA PHE A 187 -18.95 -13.27 22.99
C PHE A 187 -18.56 -14.56 22.26
N SER A 188 -17.29 -14.67 21.82
CA SER A 188 -16.81 -15.80 21.03
C SER A 188 -15.95 -16.81 21.80
N GLU A 189 -15.87 -16.71 23.14
CA GLU A 189 -15.27 -17.79 23.94
C GLU A 189 -16.10 -19.07 23.76
N PRO A 190 -15.50 -20.17 23.26
CA PRO A 190 -16.22 -21.44 23.17
C PRO A 190 -16.50 -21.93 24.59
N GLY A 191 -17.78 -22.19 24.84
CA GLY A 191 -18.24 -22.79 26.08
C GLY A 191 -17.35 -23.97 26.48
N ILE A 192 -16.89 -23.92 27.72
CA ILE A 192 -16.37 -25.07 28.45
C ILE A 192 -17.45 -26.16 28.33
N SER A 193 -17.23 -27.12 27.44
CA SER A 193 -18.04 -28.32 27.34
C SER A 193 -17.67 -29.20 28.52
N THR A 194 -18.28 -28.95 29.67
CA THR A 194 -18.42 -29.99 30.70
C THR A 194 -19.36 -31.05 30.16
N LEU A 195 -18.80 -32.18 29.72
CA LEU A 195 -19.30 -33.55 29.95
C LEU A 195 -18.16 -34.53 29.63
#